data_AF-A0A9P7GNT0-F1
#
_entry.id   AF-A0A9P7GNT0-F1
#
_cell.length_a   1.000
_cell.length_b   1.000
_cell.length_c   1.000
_cell.angle_alpha   90.00
_cell.angle_beta   90.00
_cell.angle_gamma   90.00
#
_symmetry.space_group_name_H-M   'P 1'
#
loop_
_entity.id
_entity.type
_entity.pdbx_description
1 polymer ?
#
loop_
_entity_poly.entity_id
_entity_poly.type
_entity_poly.pdbx_seq_one_letter_code
_entity_poly.pdbx_strand_id
1 'polypeptide(L)'
;MFAGRVAGGGTRNEIYGTKTYGSGYPGITGRGVAGRGFPFYFWPLAWGGAGAIVGGASTQYLRTNEYGQPNNSSRPGGAMAAAVFPSSSTKSVFRVLADNATVTALITDLKANCSSSLDLLGTSTQPSPYGGYPTPEQVIQYYRASSIALTLDGYNNSAVYGAEGTPDTPIPSGVDMRLMDCLNQTIGLAAPLLSGAEMRWAAPNLGFLGLLYVLWNIFSLV
;
A
#
# COMPACT_ATOMS: atom_id res chain seq x y z
N MET A 1 -10.68 -5.77 12.43
CA MET A 1 -9.92 -5.25 11.27
C MET A 1 -9.09 -4.02 11.61
N PHE A 2 -9.61 -3.01 12.34
CA PHE A 2 -8.84 -1.77 12.61
C PHE A 2 -8.69 -1.40 14.10
N ALA A 3 -9.01 -2.32 15.01
CA ALA A 3 -8.83 -2.17 16.47
C ALA A 3 -9.34 -0.83 17.07
N GLY A 4 -10.49 -0.34 16.57
CA GLY A 4 -11.10 0.92 17.04
C GLY A 4 -10.49 2.20 16.47
N ARG A 5 -9.54 2.11 15.53
CA ARG A 5 -8.91 3.28 14.89
C ARG A 5 -9.69 3.78 13.70
N VAL A 6 -9.48 5.06 13.41
CA VAL A 6 -10.02 5.73 12.23
C VAL A 6 -9.51 5.05 10.96
N ALA A 7 -10.43 4.71 10.06
CA ALA A 7 -10.13 4.16 8.75
C ALA A 7 -10.92 4.93 7.68
N GLY A 8 -10.27 5.24 6.56
CA GLY A 8 -10.80 6.10 5.50
C GLY A 8 -10.43 7.58 5.65
N GLY A 9 -10.91 8.39 4.72
CA GLY A 9 -10.67 9.84 4.65
C GLY A 9 -9.48 10.26 3.79
N GLY A 10 -8.59 9.34 3.42
CA GLY A 10 -7.50 9.60 2.48
C GLY A 10 -7.96 9.64 1.03
N THR A 11 -7.36 10.55 0.26
CA THR A 11 -7.67 10.79 -1.15
C THR A 11 -6.51 10.43 -2.08
N ARG A 12 -6.76 10.37 -3.39
CA ARG A 12 -5.70 10.13 -4.40
C ARG A 12 -4.54 11.12 -4.29
N ASN A 13 -4.84 12.38 -3.97
CA ASN A 13 -3.83 13.44 -3.86
C ASN A 13 -2.86 13.23 -2.69
N GLU A 14 -3.22 12.39 -1.72
CA GLU A 14 -2.43 12.10 -0.52
C GLU A 14 -1.73 10.74 -0.60
N ILE A 15 -1.75 10.10 -1.78
CA ILE A 15 -1.24 8.74 -1.91
C ILE A 15 0.29 8.68 -1.83
N TYR A 16 0.99 9.73 -2.24
CA TYR A 16 2.45 9.74 -2.26
C TYR A 16 3.02 9.96 -0.86
N GLY A 17 3.92 9.07 -0.46
CA GLY A 17 4.78 9.22 0.72
C GLY A 17 6.17 9.73 0.35
N THR A 18 7.16 9.25 1.08
CA THR A 18 8.59 9.48 0.83
C THR A 18 9.33 8.13 0.95
N LYS A 19 10.67 8.14 1.01
CA LYS A 19 11.47 6.94 1.33
C LYS A 19 11.38 6.51 2.80
N THR A 20 10.76 7.32 3.64
CA THR A 20 10.65 7.07 5.07
C THR A 20 9.40 6.26 5.38
N TYR A 21 9.57 5.14 6.10
CA TYR A 21 8.43 4.34 6.57
C TYR A 21 7.62 5.12 7.61
N GLY A 22 6.30 5.18 7.42
CA GLY A 22 5.40 6.09 8.14
C GLY A 22 5.04 7.36 7.36
N SER A 23 5.57 7.55 6.15
CA SER A 23 5.15 8.66 5.28
C SER A 23 3.84 8.37 4.53
N GLY A 24 3.24 9.41 3.94
CA GLY A 24 1.99 9.31 3.17
C GLY A 24 0.73 9.28 4.04
N TYR A 25 0.82 9.73 5.29
CA TYR A 25 -0.33 9.93 6.18
C TYR A 25 -0.80 11.39 6.11
N PRO A 26 -2.08 11.66 5.76
CA PRO A 26 -2.64 13.01 5.78
C PRO A 26 -2.47 13.68 7.14
N GLY A 27 -1.83 14.85 7.18
CA GLY A 27 -1.66 15.65 8.39
C GLY A 27 -0.75 15.06 9.48
N ILE A 28 -0.07 13.94 9.22
CA ILE A 28 0.83 13.31 10.19
C ILE A 28 2.24 13.20 9.60
N THR A 29 3.20 13.79 10.29
CA THR A 29 4.62 13.72 9.95
C THR A 29 5.35 12.70 10.84
N GLY A 30 6.55 12.34 10.40
CA GLY A 30 7.51 11.58 11.17
C GLY A 30 7.51 10.08 10.92
N ARG A 31 8.48 9.40 11.52
CA ARG A 31 8.76 7.97 11.27
C ARG A 31 7.77 7.04 11.94
N GLY A 32 7.63 5.86 11.34
CA GLY A 32 6.87 4.74 11.89
C GLY A 32 5.37 4.87 11.70
N VAL A 33 4.68 3.78 12.02
CA VAL A 33 3.23 3.65 11.83
C VAL A 33 2.51 3.30 13.12
N ALA A 34 3.23 3.16 14.23
CA ALA A 34 2.64 2.74 15.50
C ALA A 34 1.55 3.70 15.95
N GLY A 35 0.41 3.16 16.37
CA GLY A 35 -0.76 3.91 16.83
C GLY A 35 -1.54 4.67 15.74
N ARG A 36 -1.10 4.64 14.48
CA ARG A 36 -1.73 5.43 13.41
C ARG A 36 -3.02 4.79 12.90
N GLY A 37 -3.89 5.62 12.32
CA GLY A 37 -5.10 5.19 11.63
C GLY A 37 -4.81 4.55 10.27
N PHE A 38 -5.86 4.34 9.48
CA PHE A 38 -5.79 3.70 8.17
C PHE A 38 -6.49 4.58 7.13
N PRO A 39 -5.89 5.71 6.71
CA PRO A 39 -6.55 6.70 5.84
C PRO A 39 -7.07 6.08 4.54
N PHE A 40 -6.47 4.98 4.09
CA PHE A 40 -6.86 4.27 2.87
C PHE A 40 -7.44 2.88 3.11
N TYR A 41 -7.78 2.51 4.35
CA TYR A 41 -8.25 1.16 4.78
C TYR A 41 -7.24 0.01 4.66
N PHE A 42 -6.05 0.25 4.12
CA PHE A 42 -4.99 -0.76 4.03
C PHE A 42 -4.03 -0.65 5.20
N TRP A 43 -3.56 -1.80 5.69
CA TRP A 43 -2.58 -1.86 6.76
C TRP A 43 -1.17 -1.53 6.22
N PRO A 44 -0.32 -0.84 7.00
CA PRO A 44 1.07 -0.65 6.65
C PRO A 44 1.84 -1.97 6.45
N LEU A 45 2.90 -1.91 5.66
CA LEU A 45 3.79 -3.04 5.40
C LEU A 45 4.49 -3.51 6.67
N ALA A 46 4.47 -4.81 6.96
CA ALA A 46 5.30 -5.38 8.03
C ALA A 46 6.68 -5.77 7.52
N TRP A 47 7.73 -5.21 8.11
CA TRP A 47 9.12 -5.51 7.76
C TRP A 47 9.73 -6.65 8.59
N GLY A 48 8.92 -7.63 8.99
CA GLY A 48 9.33 -8.77 9.85
C GLY A 48 9.38 -8.43 11.35
N GLY A 49 9.21 -9.44 12.20
CA GLY A 49 9.16 -9.31 13.66
C GLY A 49 10.44 -9.81 14.35
N ALA A 50 10.90 -9.05 15.35
CA ALA A 50 11.89 -9.33 16.40
C ALA A 50 12.92 -10.46 16.13
N GLY A 51 14.12 -10.07 15.68
CA GLY A 51 15.26 -10.99 15.61
C GLY A 51 16.51 -10.33 15.03
N ALA A 52 17.11 -9.42 15.82
CA ALA A 52 18.46 -8.83 15.73
C ALA A 52 18.38 -7.33 16.00
N ILE A 53 18.65 -6.94 17.25
CA ILE A 53 19.07 -5.56 17.55
C ILE A 53 20.45 -5.41 16.91
N VAL A 54 20.50 -4.83 15.71
CA VAL A 54 21.75 -4.35 15.12
C VAL A 54 21.75 -2.84 15.32
N GLY A 55 22.39 -2.38 16.39
CA GLY A 55 22.57 -0.95 16.69
C GLY A 55 21.33 -0.29 17.32
N GLY A 56 21.55 0.53 18.34
CA GLY A 56 20.54 1.00 19.29
C GLY A 56 19.33 1.76 18.71
N ALA A 57 18.20 1.69 19.43
CA ALA A 57 16.99 2.53 19.40
C ALA A 57 16.29 2.86 18.05
N SER A 58 16.94 2.85 16.90
CA SER A 58 16.48 3.46 15.66
C SER A 58 15.68 2.54 14.73
N THR A 59 15.49 1.24 15.04
CA THR A 59 14.79 0.30 14.13
C THR A 59 13.42 -0.15 14.61
N GLN A 60 13.02 0.24 15.82
CA GLN A 60 11.74 -0.19 16.42
C GLN A 60 10.53 0.26 15.59
N TYR A 61 10.62 1.43 14.97
CA TYR A 61 9.55 1.99 14.13
C TYR A 61 9.26 1.15 12.86
N LEU A 62 10.21 0.33 12.41
CA LEU A 62 10.08 -0.57 11.25
C LEU A 62 9.46 -1.92 11.64
N ARG A 63 9.63 -2.33 12.90
CA ARG A 63 9.36 -3.70 13.38
C ARG A 63 8.16 -3.79 14.32
N THR A 64 7.15 -2.95 14.09
CA THR A 64 5.88 -3.02 14.83
C THR A 64 5.12 -4.29 14.44
N ASN A 65 4.69 -5.07 15.42
CA ASN A 65 3.79 -6.22 15.23
C ASN A 65 2.31 -5.85 15.29
N GLU A 66 2.02 -4.55 15.43
CA GLU A 66 0.68 -3.97 15.61
C GLU A 66 -0.30 -4.33 14.49
N TYR A 67 0.23 -4.50 13.28
CA TYR A 67 -0.50 -4.84 12.06
C TYR A 67 -0.30 -6.30 11.66
N GLY A 68 0.18 -7.14 12.58
CA GLY A 68 0.46 -8.55 12.34
C GLY A 68 1.63 -8.82 11.39
N GLN A 69 1.93 -10.10 11.22
CA GLN A 69 3.04 -10.58 10.39
C GLN A 69 2.75 -10.40 8.88
N PRO A 70 3.78 -10.44 8.01
CA PRO A 70 3.59 -10.29 6.57
C PRO A 70 2.70 -11.37 5.94
N ASN A 71 2.73 -12.59 6.48
CA ASN A 71 1.91 -13.73 6.03
C ASN A 71 0.46 -13.69 6.56
N ASN A 72 0.05 -12.66 7.31
CA ASN A 72 -1.28 -12.57 7.88
C ASN A 72 -2.34 -12.37 6.79
N SER A 73 -3.16 -13.39 6.54
CA SER A 73 -4.24 -13.37 5.55
C SER A 73 -5.43 -12.47 5.93
N SER A 74 -5.53 -12.04 7.19
CA SER A 74 -6.57 -11.09 7.65
C SER A 74 -6.28 -9.63 7.29
N ARG A 75 -5.10 -9.36 6.68
CA ARG A 75 -4.76 -8.05 6.13
C ARG A 75 -5.78 -7.65 5.05
N PRO A 76 -6.24 -6.39 5.00
CA PRO A 76 -7.01 -5.89 3.87
C PRO A 76 -6.25 -6.13 2.56
N GLY A 77 -6.84 -6.87 1.62
CA GLY A 77 -6.19 -7.28 0.37
C GLY A 77 -5.30 -8.53 0.47
N GLY A 78 -5.25 -9.20 1.62
CA GLY A 78 -4.53 -10.45 1.85
C GLY A 78 -3.09 -10.26 2.36
N ALA A 79 -2.38 -11.38 2.49
CA ALA A 79 -0.98 -11.39 2.92
C ALA A 79 -0.09 -10.54 2.00
N MET A 80 1.03 -10.06 2.53
CA MET A 80 1.98 -9.27 1.76
C MET A 80 2.58 -10.10 0.63
N ALA A 81 2.73 -9.45 -0.53
CA ALA A 81 3.28 -10.03 -1.72
C ALA A 81 4.19 -9.02 -2.44
N ALA A 82 5.06 -9.53 -3.31
CA ALA A 82 5.93 -8.74 -4.15
C ALA A 82 5.82 -9.12 -5.63
N ALA A 83 6.08 -8.15 -6.50
CA ALA A 83 6.23 -8.34 -7.94
C ALA A 83 7.51 -7.66 -8.44
N VAL A 84 8.09 -8.20 -9.49
CA VAL A 84 9.39 -7.79 -10.04
C VAL A 84 9.21 -7.14 -11.41
N PHE A 85 9.90 -6.03 -11.62
CA PHE A 85 9.84 -5.17 -12.81
C PHE A 85 11.26 -4.81 -13.26
N PRO A 86 11.93 -5.67 -14.02
CA PRO A 86 13.26 -5.39 -14.57
C PRO A 86 13.21 -4.39 -15.72
N SER A 87 14.24 -3.55 -15.82
CA SER A 87 14.43 -2.64 -16.96
C SER A 87 14.83 -3.41 -18.22
N SER A 88 14.36 -2.93 -19.38
CA SER A 88 14.80 -3.42 -20.69
C SER A 88 16.13 -2.80 -21.14
N SER A 89 16.54 -1.68 -20.54
CA SER A 89 17.67 -0.87 -21.00
C SER A 89 18.88 -0.92 -20.07
N THR A 90 18.66 -1.14 -18.78
CA THR A 90 19.71 -1.25 -17.77
C THR A 90 19.56 -2.54 -16.97
N LYS A 91 20.50 -2.79 -16.04
CA LYS A 91 20.40 -3.90 -15.08
C LYS A 91 19.55 -3.55 -13.84
N SER A 92 18.79 -2.46 -13.87
CA SER A 92 17.92 -2.07 -12.76
C SER A 92 16.75 -3.02 -12.62
N VAL A 93 16.50 -3.48 -11.39
CA VAL A 93 15.34 -4.29 -11.07
C VAL A 93 14.53 -3.60 -9.98
N PHE A 94 13.30 -3.23 -10.31
CA PHE A 94 12.37 -2.63 -9.36
C PHE A 94 11.42 -3.68 -8.82
N ARG A 95 10.94 -3.48 -7.60
CA ARG A 95 9.89 -4.33 -7.03
C ARG A 95 8.79 -3.50 -6.39
N VAL A 96 7.57 -4.00 -6.52
CA VAL A 96 6.43 -3.47 -5.80
C VAL A 96 6.09 -4.44 -4.68
N LEU A 97 5.96 -3.92 -3.46
CA LEU A 97 5.58 -4.65 -2.27
C LEU A 97 4.29 -4.05 -1.70
N ALA A 98 3.24 -4.87 -1.55
CA ALA A 98 1.94 -4.48 -1.00
C ALA A 98 1.18 -5.72 -0.50
N ASP A 99 -0.10 -5.58 -0.15
CA ASP A 99 -1.02 -6.72 -0.04
C ASP A 99 -1.22 -7.43 -1.40
N ASN A 100 -1.55 -8.73 -1.36
CA ASN A 100 -1.66 -9.58 -2.55
C ASN A 100 -2.59 -9.02 -3.63
N ALA A 101 -3.78 -8.54 -3.23
CA ALA A 101 -4.75 -7.95 -4.16
C ALA A 101 -4.22 -6.68 -4.81
N THR A 102 -3.56 -5.80 -4.04
CA THR A 102 -2.95 -4.57 -4.56
C THR A 102 -1.82 -4.86 -5.53
N VAL A 103 -0.93 -5.82 -5.22
CA VAL A 103 0.14 -6.23 -6.16
C VAL A 103 -0.46 -6.81 -7.44
N THR A 104 -1.49 -7.65 -7.33
CA THR A 104 -2.19 -8.23 -8.48
C THR A 104 -2.74 -7.14 -9.41
N ALA A 105 -3.42 -6.14 -8.85
CA ALA A 105 -3.95 -5.02 -9.63
C ALA A 105 -2.82 -4.23 -10.32
N LEU A 106 -1.77 -3.87 -9.56
CA LEU A 106 -0.67 -3.05 -10.08
C LEU A 106 0.16 -3.75 -11.16
N ILE A 107 0.28 -5.09 -11.16
CA ILE A 107 1.00 -5.81 -12.22
C ILE A 107 0.42 -5.47 -13.60
N THR A 108 -0.92 -5.51 -13.73
CA THR A 108 -1.58 -5.23 -15.01
C THR A 108 -1.34 -3.79 -15.45
N ASP A 109 -1.51 -2.83 -14.55
CA ASP A 109 -1.35 -1.41 -14.87
C ASP A 109 0.10 -1.04 -15.20
N LEU A 110 1.07 -1.57 -14.44
CA LEU A 110 2.50 -1.29 -14.67
C LEU A 110 2.98 -1.91 -15.99
N LYS A 111 2.52 -3.13 -16.32
CA LYS A 111 2.84 -3.75 -17.60
C LYS A 111 2.26 -2.96 -18.78
N ALA A 112 1.03 -2.47 -18.65
CA ALA A 112 0.40 -1.70 -19.72
C ALA A 112 1.10 -0.35 -19.94
N ASN A 113 1.31 0.41 -18.87
CA ASN A 113 1.79 1.79 -18.96
C ASN A 113 3.31 1.90 -19.12
N CYS A 114 4.10 0.95 -18.59
CA CYS A 114 5.57 1.00 -18.60
C CYS A 114 6.23 0.00 -19.56
N SER A 115 5.46 -0.65 -20.44
CA SER A 115 5.94 -1.67 -21.38
C SER A 115 7.16 -1.26 -22.20
N SER A 116 7.29 0.01 -22.59
CA SER A 116 8.42 0.50 -23.39
C SER A 116 9.77 0.48 -22.66
N SER A 117 9.77 0.41 -21.33
CA SER A 117 10.98 0.47 -20.50
C SER A 117 11.16 -0.78 -19.63
N LEU A 118 10.21 -1.71 -19.70
CA LEU A 118 10.24 -2.98 -18.98
C LEU A 118 10.79 -4.09 -19.86
N ASP A 119 11.62 -4.96 -19.26
CA ASP A 119 11.81 -6.29 -19.80
C ASP A 119 10.56 -7.13 -19.48
N LEU A 120 9.69 -7.27 -20.48
CA LEU A 120 8.42 -7.98 -20.36
C LEU A 120 8.59 -9.48 -20.07
N LEU A 121 9.73 -10.08 -20.42
CA LEU A 121 10.00 -11.50 -20.14
C LEU A 121 10.38 -11.71 -18.68
N GLY A 122 11.14 -10.78 -18.10
CA GLY A 122 11.51 -10.80 -16.67
C GLY A 122 10.44 -10.21 -15.72
N THR A 123 9.42 -9.54 -16.26
CA THR A 123 8.37 -8.91 -15.46
C THR A 123 7.39 -9.94 -14.88
N SER A 124 7.08 -9.84 -13.59
CA SER A 124 6.12 -10.73 -12.93
C SER A 124 4.72 -10.67 -13.56
N THR A 125 4.09 -11.83 -13.73
CA THR A 125 2.71 -11.96 -14.18
C THR A 125 1.72 -12.21 -13.04
N GLN A 126 2.22 -12.60 -11.88
CA GLN A 126 1.44 -12.86 -10.66
C GLN A 126 2.24 -12.42 -9.43
N PRO A 127 1.55 -12.05 -8.34
CA PRO A 127 2.20 -11.75 -7.06
C PRO A 127 2.92 -12.97 -6.50
N SER A 128 4.11 -12.76 -5.94
CA SER A 128 4.84 -13.76 -5.16
C SER A 128 4.70 -13.47 -3.66
N PRO A 129 4.50 -14.48 -2.79
CA PRO A 129 4.43 -14.26 -1.34
C PRO A 129 5.69 -13.57 -0.82
N TYR A 130 5.52 -12.57 0.06
CA TYR A 130 6.66 -11.85 0.62
C TYR A 130 7.39 -12.70 1.67
N GLY A 131 8.64 -13.05 1.37
CA GLY A 131 9.51 -13.87 2.21
C GLY A 131 10.58 -13.10 3.00
N GLY A 132 10.47 -11.77 3.13
CA GLY A 132 11.49 -10.93 3.79
C GLY A 132 12.42 -10.17 2.84
N TYR A 133 12.21 -10.31 1.53
CA TYR A 133 12.87 -9.52 0.48
C TYR A 133 11.82 -8.91 -0.45
N PRO A 134 11.90 -7.63 -0.85
CA PRO A 134 12.97 -6.65 -0.56
C PRO A 134 13.02 -6.21 0.91
N THR A 135 14.06 -5.49 1.32
CA THR A 135 14.23 -4.94 2.68
C THR A 135 13.91 -3.43 2.76
N PRO A 136 13.70 -2.86 3.97
CA PRO A 136 13.33 -1.45 4.12
C PRO A 136 14.32 -0.45 3.49
N GLU A 137 15.62 -0.73 3.58
CA GLU A 137 16.67 0.14 3.00
C GLU A 137 16.63 0.22 1.47
N GLN A 138 15.94 -0.71 0.81
CA GLN A 138 15.77 -0.73 -0.64
C GLN A 138 14.59 0.11 -1.11
N VAL A 139 13.78 0.65 -0.19
CA VAL A 139 12.59 1.43 -0.54
C VAL A 139 13.01 2.79 -1.10
N ILE A 140 12.53 3.08 -2.30
CA ILE A 140 12.73 4.36 -2.97
C ILE A 140 11.50 5.26 -2.90
N GLN A 141 10.32 4.69 -2.62
CA GLN A 141 9.08 5.44 -2.45
C GLN A 141 8.04 4.59 -1.71
N TYR A 142 7.45 5.13 -0.65
CA TYR A 142 6.22 4.61 -0.06
C TYR A 142 4.98 5.28 -0.65
N TYR A 143 3.87 4.56 -0.64
CA TYR A 143 2.57 5.07 -1.03
C TYR A 143 1.48 4.61 -0.06
N ARG A 144 0.34 5.30 -0.12
CA ARG A 144 -0.90 4.92 0.55
C ARG A 144 -0.65 4.67 2.04
N ALA A 145 -0.09 5.65 2.74
CA ALA A 145 0.27 5.55 4.15
C ALA A 145 1.18 4.34 4.48
N SER A 146 2.24 4.15 3.69
CA SER A 146 3.22 3.05 3.84
C SER A 146 2.62 1.64 3.73
N SER A 147 1.50 1.48 3.01
CA SER A 147 0.92 0.15 2.68
C SER A 147 1.34 -0.38 1.30
N ILE A 148 2.02 0.45 0.50
CA ILE A 148 2.66 0.08 -0.76
C ILE A 148 4.09 0.63 -0.72
N ALA A 149 5.05 -0.13 -1.24
CA ALA A 149 6.41 0.33 -1.44
C ALA A 149 6.90 -0.02 -2.84
N LEU A 150 7.58 0.94 -3.48
CA LEU A 150 8.43 0.72 -4.63
C LEU A 150 9.87 0.62 -4.13
N THR A 151 10.56 -0.46 -4.48
CA THR A 151 11.95 -0.73 -4.09
C THR A 151 12.84 -0.90 -5.31
N LEU A 152 14.14 -0.69 -5.10
CA LEU A 152 15.19 -0.89 -6.10
C LEU A 152 16.17 -1.94 -5.59
N ASP A 153 16.34 -3.03 -6.34
CA ASP A 153 17.30 -4.08 -6.01
C ASP A 153 18.73 -3.50 -5.98
N GLY A 154 19.48 -3.80 -4.92
CA GLY A 154 20.83 -3.27 -4.69
C GLY A 154 20.92 -1.84 -4.14
N TYR A 155 19.80 -1.12 -4.00
CA TYR A 155 19.79 0.18 -3.30
C TYR A 155 19.94 -0.02 -1.79
N ASN A 156 20.75 0.82 -1.15
CA ASN A 156 20.99 0.74 0.30
C ASN A 156 20.91 2.14 0.92
N ASN A 157 19.74 2.46 1.48
CA ASN A 157 19.52 3.68 2.24
C ASN A 157 19.79 3.48 3.73
N SER A 158 20.99 3.82 4.19
CA SER A 158 21.37 3.70 5.61
C SER A 158 20.59 4.65 6.52
N ALA A 159 19.96 5.69 5.98
CA ALA A 159 19.14 6.65 6.75
C ALA A 159 17.97 5.98 7.48
N VAL A 160 17.52 4.83 6.97
CA VAL A 160 16.49 3.98 7.59
C VAL A 160 16.92 3.54 9.00
N TYR A 161 18.21 3.30 9.21
CA TYR A 161 18.81 2.90 10.49
C TYR A 161 19.35 4.10 11.30
N GLY A 162 19.32 5.30 10.74
CA GLY A 162 19.75 6.53 11.40
C GLY A 162 18.69 7.15 12.29
N ALA A 163 19.03 8.25 12.93
CA ALA A 163 18.07 9.09 13.65
C ALA A 163 17.02 9.66 12.67
N GLU A 164 15.85 10.04 13.20
CA GLU A 164 14.87 10.77 12.41
C GLU A 164 15.45 12.07 11.84
N GLY A 165 15.13 12.38 10.58
CA GLY A 165 15.72 13.50 9.85
C GLY A 165 17.08 13.21 9.20
N THR A 166 17.66 12.02 9.39
CA THR A 166 18.85 11.60 8.61
C THR A 166 18.52 11.66 7.11
N PRO A 167 19.30 12.36 6.27
CA PRO A 167 19.05 12.44 4.84
C PRO A 167 19.18 11.08 4.15
N ASP A 168 18.28 10.81 3.20
CA ASP A 168 18.31 9.56 2.43
C ASP A 168 19.53 9.48 1.51
N THR A 169 20.09 8.27 1.35
CA THR A 169 21.13 8.01 0.36
C THR A 169 20.63 8.37 -1.05
N PRO A 170 21.39 9.11 -1.88
CA PRO A 170 21.00 9.38 -3.25
C PRO A 170 20.80 8.10 -4.06
N ILE A 171 19.94 8.14 -5.09
CA ILE A 171 19.78 7.01 -6.02
C ILE A 171 21.10 6.84 -6.80
N PRO A 172 21.67 5.63 -6.92
CA PRO A 172 22.92 5.40 -7.64
C PRO A 172 22.87 5.83 -9.11
N SER A 173 24.01 6.23 -9.66
CA SER A 173 24.16 6.43 -11.10
C SER A 173 24.04 5.08 -11.83
N GLY A 174 23.36 5.06 -12.99
CA GLY A 174 23.11 3.84 -13.76
C GLY A 174 21.75 3.17 -13.51
N VAL A 175 20.90 3.78 -12.68
CA VAL A 175 19.50 3.38 -12.53
C VAL A 175 18.68 3.85 -13.74
N ASP A 176 17.75 3.01 -14.21
CA ASP A 176 16.79 3.42 -15.25
C ASP A 176 15.77 4.40 -14.66
N MET A 177 16.07 5.70 -14.77
CA MET A 177 15.23 6.77 -14.27
C MET A 177 13.89 6.86 -15.02
N ARG A 178 13.84 6.46 -16.30
CA ARG A 178 12.61 6.49 -17.10
C ARG A 178 11.64 5.42 -16.62
N LEU A 179 12.13 4.21 -16.38
CA LEU A 179 11.32 3.16 -15.79
C LEU A 179 10.89 3.54 -14.37
N MET A 180 11.82 4.04 -13.55
CA MET A 180 11.51 4.45 -12.17
C MET A 180 10.38 5.48 -12.11
N ASP A 181 10.43 6.51 -12.97
CA ASP A 181 9.41 7.54 -13.06
C ASP A 181 8.06 6.97 -13.53
N CYS A 182 8.07 6.12 -14.57
CA CYS A 182 6.86 5.46 -15.04
C CYS A 182 6.19 4.61 -13.95
N LEU A 183 6.97 3.81 -13.22
CA LEU A 183 6.45 3.00 -12.11
C LEU A 183 5.87 3.90 -11.00
N ASN A 184 6.58 4.96 -10.62
CA ASN A 184 6.16 5.89 -9.58
C ASN A 184 4.84 6.61 -9.94
N GLN A 185 4.72 7.10 -11.17
CA GLN A 185 3.49 7.75 -11.65
C GLN A 185 2.34 6.74 -11.75
N THR A 186 2.59 5.57 -12.33
CA THR A 186 1.55 4.55 -12.52
C THR A 186 1.02 4.04 -11.17
N ILE A 187 1.88 3.76 -10.19
CA ILE A 187 1.43 3.38 -8.84
C ILE A 187 0.61 4.51 -8.21
N GLY A 188 1.06 5.75 -8.29
CA GLY A 188 0.35 6.89 -7.73
C GLY A 188 -0.95 7.26 -8.46
N LEU A 189 -1.22 6.72 -9.64
CA LEU A 189 -2.51 6.87 -10.33
C LEU A 189 -3.42 5.64 -10.16
N ALA A 190 -2.85 4.44 -10.22
CA ALA A 190 -3.59 3.19 -10.33
C ALA A 190 -3.70 2.42 -9.00
N ALA A 191 -2.92 2.76 -7.97
CA ALA A 191 -3.00 2.05 -6.69
C ALA A 191 -4.45 2.03 -6.15
N PRO A 192 -5.01 0.85 -5.87
CA PRO A 192 -6.41 0.72 -5.48
C PRO A 192 -6.75 1.58 -4.26
N LEU A 193 -7.83 2.35 -4.40
CA LEU A 193 -8.49 3.07 -3.33
C LEU A 193 -9.91 2.53 -3.17
N LEU A 194 -10.37 2.44 -1.94
CA LEU A 194 -11.78 2.28 -1.68
C LEU A 194 -12.44 3.63 -1.90
N SER A 195 -13.29 3.74 -2.91
CA SER A 195 -14.14 4.91 -3.06
C SER A 195 -15.12 4.93 -1.90
N GLY A 196 -15.14 6.02 -1.15
CA GLY A 196 -16.24 6.37 -0.28
C GLY A 196 -17.44 6.76 -1.13
N ALA A 197 -17.96 5.86 -1.95
CA ALA A 197 -19.35 5.99 -2.35
C ALA A 197 -20.11 5.95 -1.03
N GLU A 198 -20.79 7.06 -0.71
CA GLU A 198 -21.77 7.09 0.37
C GLU A 198 -22.52 5.76 0.30
N MET A 199 -22.46 4.95 1.36
CA MET A 199 -23.48 3.94 1.56
C MET A 199 -24.77 4.71 1.80
N ARG A 200 -25.36 5.24 0.73
CA ARG A 200 -26.78 5.45 0.64
C ARG A 200 -27.32 4.05 0.70
N TRP A 201 -27.55 3.57 1.91
CA TRP A 201 -28.60 2.62 2.17
C TRP A 201 -29.84 3.25 1.54
N ALA A 202 -30.07 2.98 0.26
CA ALA A 202 -31.39 3.06 -0.29
C ALA A 202 -32.14 1.96 0.48
N ALA A 203 -32.64 2.32 1.66
CA ALA A 203 -33.66 1.54 2.31
C ALA A 203 -34.73 1.37 1.22
N PRO A 204 -34.98 0.14 0.75
CA PRO A 204 -36.08 -0.04 -0.18
C PRO A 204 -37.31 0.50 0.56
N ASN A 205 -38.13 1.31 -0.11
CA ASN A 205 -39.37 1.88 0.43
C ASN A 205 -40.44 0.80 0.69
N LEU A 206 -40.06 -0.33 1.30
CA LEU A 206 -40.93 -1.43 1.72
C LEU A 206 -41.97 -0.98 2.76
N GLY A 207 -41.73 0.15 3.45
CA GLY A 207 -42.70 0.76 4.36
C GLY A 207 -43.97 1.25 3.65
N PHE A 208 -43.88 1.73 2.40
CA PHE A 208 -45.04 2.27 1.68
C PHE A 208 -45.99 1.17 1.20
N LEU A 209 -45.45 0.03 0.75
CA LEU A 209 -46.26 -1.13 0.35
C LEU A 209 -46.95 -1.78 1.55
N GLY A 210 -46.29 -1.83 2.72
CA GLY A 210 -46.91 -2.29 3.96
C GLY A 210 -48.05 -1.39 4.43
N LEU A 211 -47.89 -0.06 4.31
CA LEU A 211 -48.92 0.91 4.70
C LEU A 211 -50.14 0.87 3.78
N LEU A 212 -49.93 0.70 2.47
CA LEU A 212 -51.01 0.48 1.50
C LEU A 212 -51.76 -0.83 1.74
N TYR A 213 -51.05 -1.92 2.10
CA TYR A 213 -51.69 -3.19 2.44
C TYR A 213 -52.55 -3.08 3.71
N VAL A 214 -52.06 -2.41 4.75
CA VAL A 214 -52.83 -2.20 6.00
C VAL A 214 -54.06 -1.32 5.74
N LEU A 215 -53.90 -0.22 4.99
CA LEU A 215 -55.04 0.64 4.63
C LEU A 215 -56.07 -0.11 3.79
N TRP A 216 -55.64 -0.91 2.81
CA TRP A 216 -56.53 -1.75 2.01
C TRP A 216 -57.35 -2.71 2.88
N ASN A 217 -56.72 -3.37 3.85
CA ASN A 217 -57.43 -4.26 4.77
C ASN A 217 -58.43 -3.51 5.67
N ILE A 218 -58.09 -2.30 6.11
CA ILE A 218 -59.00 -1.47 6.94
C ILE A 218 -60.21 -0.99 6.14
N PHE A 219 -60.03 -0.57 4.88
CA PHE A 219 -61.13 -0.14 4.01
C PHE A 219 -61.99 -1.29 3.48
N SER A 220 -61.53 -2.54 3.56
CA SER A 220 -62.30 -3.73 3.17
C SER A 220 -63.18 -4.29 4.30
N LEU A 221 -63.10 -3.69 5.50
CA LEU A 221 -63.79 -4.11 6.73
C LEU A 221 -64.92 -3.15 7.14
N VAL A 222 -65.26 -2.19 6.28
CA VAL A 222 -66.43 -1.27 6.39
C VAL A 222 -67.34 -1.50 5.21
#